data_AF-A0A955JQU4-F1
#
_entry.id   AF-A0A955JQU4-F1
#
_cell.length_a   1.000
_cell.length_b   1.000
_cell.length_c   1.000
_cell.angle_alpha   90.00
_cell.angle_beta   90.00
_cell.angle_gamma   90.00
#
_symmetry.space_group_name_H-M   'P 1'
#
loop_
_entity.id
_entity.type
_entity.pdbx_description
1 polymer ?
#
loop_
_entity_poly.entity_id
_entity_poly.type
_entity_poly.pdbx_seq_one_letter_code
_entity_poly.pdbx_strand_id
1 'polypeptide(L)'
;MTLSRFAVLLKRLGVFVVTLAIIAGVVWVYVTLLPNVWYGEHLAISLVVLWLVTAYLVLPRLHRIFSRIYLPPYFIGRSRTADGLLADPVNFAINGSKKALMQAMEAAGWQIADDLTFASAWKIAYSSVLRRSYPNAPVSPLFLFGKKQDIAFQKEVDNNPRKRHHVRFWRVPRKWYLPGGYKVDWVASATYDSAVGVSLFTMQVTHSIDANVDKERNFLVKTLQDAGTLRTSTRIEHYFNGYETRNGGGHQYVTDGSLVIADLQHESTTRADTGAQHANLDTIQQEIYNLALAQSDPIHKEQADKIIDQMQQELEDVRRAKETNRSREKLAQETMDVLIKAVQLMAALDQNASQTYRAKMDARWEQHWKHHEAEKYGLK
;
A
#
# COMPACT_ATOMS: atom_id res chain seq x y z
N MET A 1 38.44 16.44 9.09
CA MET A 1 37.37 15.49 8.72
C MET A 1 36.04 16.13 9.13
N THR A 2 35.11 16.39 8.22
CA THR A 2 33.86 17.13 8.55
C THR A 2 32.95 16.29 9.46
N LEU A 3 32.19 16.91 10.39
CA LEU A 3 31.24 16.22 11.27
C LEU A 3 30.31 15.25 10.51
N SER A 4 29.92 15.62 9.28
CA SER A 4 29.12 14.77 8.40
C SER A 4 29.79 13.45 8.01
N ARG A 5 31.11 13.44 7.79
CA ARG A 5 31.85 12.20 7.46
C ARG A 5 32.00 11.30 8.69
N PHE A 6 32.15 11.90 9.87
CA PHE A 6 32.22 11.17 11.13
C PHE A 6 30.88 10.50 11.48
N ALA A 7 29.75 11.22 11.29
CA ALA A 7 28.42 10.66 11.47
C ALA A 7 28.13 9.49 10.51
N VAL A 8 28.56 9.59 9.24
CA VAL A 8 28.45 8.48 8.27
C VAL A 8 29.30 7.28 8.70
N LEU A 9 30.51 7.51 9.21
CA LEU A 9 31.39 6.45 9.70
C LEU A 9 30.77 5.73 10.91
N LEU A 10 30.28 6.48 11.90
CA LEU A 10 29.56 5.95 13.06
C LEU A 10 28.35 5.12 12.66
N LYS A 11 27.54 5.61 11.70
CA LYS A 11 26.39 4.86 11.19
C LYS A 11 26.82 3.56 10.51
N ARG A 12 27.89 3.58 9.70
CA ARG A 12 28.44 2.38 9.06
C ARG A 12 28.98 1.38 10.10
N LEU A 13 29.68 1.87 11.11
CA LEU A 13 30.20 1.05 12.20
C LEU A 13 29.06 0.42 13.01
N GLY A 14 28.02 1.20 13.34
CA GLY A 14 26.83 0.68 14.02
C GLY A 14 26.13 -0.41 13.22
N VAL A 15 25.92 -0.20 11.91
CA VAL A 15 25.37 -1.23 11.02
C VAL A 15 26.26 -2.47 10.98
N PHE A 16 27.59 -2.30 10.92
CA PHE A 16 28.54 -3.41 10.91
C PHE A 16 28.49 -4.24 12.20
N VAL A 17 28.54 -3.58 13.36
CA VAL A 17 28.48 -4.25 14.67
C VAL A 17 27.16 -4.99 14.85
N VAL A 18 26.03 -4.36 14.51
CA VAL A 18 24.71 -5.02 14.58
C VAL A 18 24.65 -6.22 13.64
N THR A 19 25.21 -6.11 12.44
CA THR A 19 25.25 -7.23 11.49
C THR A 19 26.08 -8.39 12.04
N LEU A 20 27.26 -8.12 12.61
CA LEU A 20 28.08 -9.15 13.25
C LEU A 20 27.37 -9.80 14.45
N ALA A 21 26.68 -9.02 15.28
CA ALA A 21 25.92 -9.55 16.41
C ALA A 21 24.79 -10.47 15.95
N ILE A 22 24.08 -10.12 14.87
CA ILE A 22 23.04 -10.98 14.28
C ILE A 22 23.66 -12.28 13.75
N ILE A 23 24.79 -12.19 13.03
CA ILE A 23 25.49 -13.38 12.52
C ILE A 23 25.93 -14.28 13.67
N ALA A 24 26.56 -13.71 14.70
CA ALA A 24 26.99 -14.45 15.88
C ALA A 24 25.82 -15.11 16.61
N GLY A 25 24.69 -14.40 16.76
CA GLY A 25 23.47 -14.94 17.35
C GLY A 25 22.89 -16.11 16.55
N VAL A 26 22.85 -16.00 15.22
CA VAL A 26 22.45 -17.11 14.34
C VAL A 26 23.40 -18.29 14.52
N VAL A 27 24.71 -18.09 14.43
CA VAL A 27 25.71 -19.16 14.60
C VAL A 27 25.55 -19.84 15.97
N TRP A 28 25.37 -19.07 17.03
CA TRP A 28 25.15 -19.59 18.39
C TRP A 28 23.92 -20.49 18.48
N VAL A 29 22.80 -20.09 17.86
CA VAL A 29 21.59 -20.93 17.79
C VAL A 29 21.87 -22.26 17.09
N TYR A 30 22.58 -22.24 15.95
CA TYR A 30 22.91 -23.49 15.25
C TYR A 30 23.85 -24.38 16.07
N VAL A 31 24.91 -23.83 16.65
CA VAL A 31 25.86 -24.59 17.49
C VAL A 31 25.16 -25.22 18.70
N THR A 32 24.19 -24.51 19.28
CA THR A 32 23.44 -25.00 20.46
C THR A 32 22.43 -26.10 20.09
N LEU A 33 21.76 -25.99 18.93
CA LEU A 33 20.65 -26.87 18.57
C LEU A 33 21.04 -28.05 17.69
N LEU A 34 22.10 -27.95 16.89
CA LEU A 34 22.56 -29.04 16.03
C LEU A 34 22.91 -30.33 16.78
N PRO A 35 23.55 -30.30 17.97
CA PRO A 35 23.82 -31.53 18.73
C PRO A 35 22.55 -32.30 19.10
N ASN A 36 21.45 -31.59 19.38
CA ASN A 36 20.16 -32.20 19.72
C ASN A 36 19.51 -32.93 18.53
N VAL A 37 19.90 -32.58 17.30
CA VAL A 37 19.41 -33.26 16.09
C VAL A 37 20.00 -34.66 15.96
N TRP A 38 21.24 -34.86 16.43
CA TRP A 38 21.94 -36.13 16.31
C TRP A 38 21.76 -37.04 17.53
N TYR A 39 21.65 -36.48 18.74
CA TYR A 39 21.70 -37.27 19.99
C TYR A 39 20.79 -36.76 21.12
N GLY A 40 19.87 -35.80 20.88
CA GLY A 40 19.17 -35.10 21.96
C GLY A 40 17.73 -35.53 22.22
N GLU A 41 17.30 -35.44 23.49
CA GLU A 41 15.91 -35.62 23.93
C GLU A 41 14.95 -34.53 23.40
N HIS A 42 15.51 -33.40 22.93
CA HIS A 42 14.77 -32.24 22.42
C HIS A 42 14.82 -32.12 20.89
N LEU A 43 14.87 -33.25 20.18
CA LEU A 43 14.95 -33.31 18.71
C LEU A 43 13.86 -32.45 18.03
N ALA A 44 12.59 -32.68 18.36
CA ALA A 44 11.47 -32.03 17.68
C ALA A 44 11.51 -30.50 17.81
N ILE A 45 11.72 -29.98 19.02
CA ILE A 45 11.79 -28.53 19.26
C ILE A 45 13.02 -27.93 18.55
N SER A 46 14.16 -28.62 18.62
CA SER A 46 15.40 -28.16 17.96
C SER A 46 15.22 -28.07 16.44
N LEU A 47 14.57 -29.06 15.82
CA LEU A 47 14.24 -29.03 14.39
C LEU A 47 13.30 -27.87 14.04
N VAL A 48 12.25 -27.64 14.84
CA VAL A 48 11.32 -26.52 14.62
C VAL A 48 12.04 -25.18 14.72
N VAL A 49 12.87 -24.96 15.74
CA VAL A 49 13.59 -23.69 15.92
C VAL A 49 14.63 -23.50 14.82
N LEU A 50 15.40 -24.54 14.47
CA LEU A 50 16.34 -24.50 13.34
C LEU A 50 15.62 -24.17 12.03
N TRP A 51 14.48 -24.80 11.76
CA TRP A 51 13.66 -24.49 10.59
C TRP A 51 13.19 -23.04 10.60
N LEU A 52 12.66 -22.53 11.72
CA LEU A 52 12.22 -21.13 11.85
C LEU A 52 13.37 -20.14 11.60
N VAL A 53 14.54 -20.36 12.21
CA VAL A 53 15.70 -19.48 12.02
C VAL A 53 16.20 -19.55 10.58
N THR A 54 16.29 -20.76 10.01
CA THR A 54 16.74 -20.95 8.62
C THR A 54 15.80 -20.26 7.63
N ALA A 55 14.50 -20.57 7.69
CA ALA A 55 13.51 -20.18 6.71
C ALA A 55 13.14 -18.68 6.78
N TYR A 56 13.12 -18.09 7.98
CA TYR A 56 12.61 -16.72 8.17
C TYR A 56 13.71 -15.70 8.47
N LEU A 57 14.91 -16.13 8.88
CA LEU A 57 16.03 -15.21 9.12
C LEU A 57 17.16 -15.38 8.12
N VAL A 58 17.70 -16.58 7.96
CA VAL A 58 18.92 -16.84 7.19
C VAL A 58 18.66 -16.81 5.68
N LEU A 59 17.76 -17.66 5.19
CA LEU A 59 17.48 -17.81 3.76
C LEU A 59 17.04 -16.49 3.08
N PRO A 60 16.11 -15.70 3.63
CA PRO A 60 15.70 -14.44 2.99
C PRO A 60 16.85 -13.44 2.87
N ARG A 61 17.71 -13.35 3.90
CA ARG A 61 18.88 -12.46 3.89
C ARG A 61 19.92 -12.92 2.88
N LEU A 62 20.19 -14.22 2.83
CA LEU A 62 21.14 -14.80 1.89
C LEU A 62 20.66 -14.61 0.44
N HIS A 63 19.37 -14.86 0.18
CA HIS A 63 18.75 -14.62 -1.12
C HIS A 63 18.84 -13.14 -1.53
N ARG A 64 18.61 -12.22 -0.59
CA ARG A 64 18.76 -10.77 -0.82
C ARG A 64 20.19 -10.36 -1.19
N ILE A 65 21.19 -11.02 -0.62
CA ILE A 65 22.59 -10.79 -0.95
C ILE A 65 22.88 -11.31 -2.36
N PHE A 66 22.52 -12.56 -2.65
CA PHE A 66 22.77 -13.16 -3.97
C PHE A 66 22.03 -12.44 -5.09
N SER A 67 20.76 -12.09 -4.89
CA SER A 67 19.97 -11.36 -5.89
C SER A 67 20.58 -10.01 -6.29
N ARG A 68 21.31 -9.34 -5.41
CA ARG A 68 22.04 -8.12 -5.78
C ARG A 68 23.21 -8.39 -6.73
N ILE A 69 23.76 -9.59 -6.73
CA ILE A 69 24.88 -9.99 -7.57
C ILE A 69 24.37 -10.35 -8.97
N TYR A 70 23.31 -11.15 -9.08
CA TYR A 70 22.83 -11.65 -10.39
C TYR A 70 21.66 -10.84 -11.00
N LEU A 71 20.94 -10.03 -10.21
CA LEU A 71 19.86 -9.14 -10.70
C LEU A 71 20.22 -7.66 -10.49
N PRO A 72 20.99 -7.09 -11.42
CA PRO A 72 21.43 -5.71 -11.31
C PRO A 72 20.24 -4.74 -11.40
N PRO A 73 20.35 -3.52 -10.84
CA PRO A 73 19.25 -2.55 -10.83
C PRO A 73 18.75 -2.11 -12.21
N TYR A 74 19.55 -2.33 -13.27
CA TYR A 74 19.18 -2.03 -14.64
C TYR A 74 18.22 -3.06 -15.26
N PHE A 75 18.08 -4.25 -14.66
CA PHE A 75 17.11 -5.23 -15.10
C PHE A 75 15.69 -4.76 -14.74
N ILE A 76 14.88 -4.49 -15.76
CA ILE A 76 13.52 -3.97 -15.60
C ILE A 76 12.43 -4.87 -16.17
N GLY A 77 12.76 -6.08 -16.65
CA GLY A 77 11.75 -7.00 -17.15
C GLY A 77 10.73 -7.42 -16.09
N ARG A 78 11.18 -7.47 -14.83
CA ARG A 78 10.35 -7.80 -13.67
C ARG A 78 10.74 -6.94 -12.48
N SER A 79 9.74 -6.57 -11.69
CA SER A 79 9.91 -5.97 -10.37
C SER A 79 10.48 -6.98 -9.37
N ARG A 80 10.92 -6.49 -8.21
CA ARG A 80 11.52 -7.31 -7.13
C ARG A 80 10.79 -7.14 -5.81
N THR A 81 10.73 -8.20 -5.00
CA THR A 81 10.32 -8.08 -3.59
C THR A 81 11.43 -7.44 -2.76
N ALA A 82 11.15 -7.11 -1.49
CA ALA A 82 12.15 -6.60 -0.55
C ALA A 82 13.34 -7.56 -0.34
N ASP A 83 13.07 -8.87 -0.47
CA ASP A 83 14.05 -9.95 -0.36
C ASP A 83 14.81 -10.21 -1.66
N GLY A 84 14.45 -9.53 -2.75
CA GLY A 84 15.15 -9.61 -4.03
C GLY A 84 14.64 -10.72 -4.97
N LEU A 85 13.56 -11.40 -4.61
CA LEU A 85 12.87 -12.33 -5.50
C LEU A 85 12.24 -11.57 -6.66
N LEU A 86 12.27 -12.16 -7.85
CA LEU A 86 11.54 -11.63 -9.00
C LEU A 86 10.03 -11.76 -8.77
N ALA A 87 9.33 -10.65 -8.92
CA ALA A 87 7.89 -10.55 -8.74
C ALA A 87 7.23 -10.31 -10.11
N ASP A 88 6.47 -9.24 -10.20
CA ASP A 88 5.54 -8.96 -11.29
C ASP A 88 6.27 -8.42 -12.53
N PRO A 89 5.81 -8.75 -13.75
CA PRO A 89 6.39 -8.25 -15.00
C PRO A 89 6.13 -6.76 -15.19
N VAL A 90 7.08 -6.07 -15.83
CA VAL A 90 6.83 -4.72 -16.35
C VAL A 90 6.18 -4.86 -17.72
N ASN A 91 4.87 -4.63 -17.78
CA ASN A 91 4.03 -4.87 -18.95
C ASN A 91 3.31 -3.61 -19.47
N PHE A 92 3.49 -2.46 -18.80
CA PHE A 92 2.87 -1.21 -19.17
C PHE A 92 3.82 -0.02 -18.97
N ALA A 93 3.61 1.06 -19.73
CA ALA A 93 4.35 2.31 -19.58
C ALA A 93 3.46 3.49 -19.95
N ILE A 94 3.79 4.66 -19.41
CA ILE A 94 3.03 5.89 -19.62
C ILE A 94 3.97 7.05 -19.96
N ASN A 95 3.54 7.84 -20.94
CA ASN A 95 4.03 9.20 -21.17
C ASN A 95 3.02 10.20 -20.60
N GLY A 96 3.48 11.02 -19.65
CA GLY A 96 2.61 11.92 -18.91
C GLY A 96 3.17 12.40 -17.58
N SER A 97 2.70 13.56 -17.14
CA SER A 97 3.03 14.11 -15.83
C SER A 97 2.46 13.23 -14.70
N LYS A 98 2.99 13.35 -13.48
CA LYS A 98 2.41 12.68 -12.30
C LYS A 98 0.94 13.04 -12.12
N LYS A 99 0.60 14.31 -12.38
CA LYS A 99 -0.75 14.85 -12.25
C LYS A 99 -1.68 14.24 -13.30
N ALA A 100 -1.27 14.20 -14.56
CA ALA A 100 -2.02 13.56 -15.63
C ALA A 100 -2.26 12.06 -15.34
N LEU A 101 -1.24 11.35 -14.83
CA LEU A 101 -1.37 9.97 -14.37
C LEU A 101 -2.45 9.81 -13.30
N MET A 102 -2.39 10.62 -12.24
CA MET A 102 -3.37 10.54 -11.16
C MET A 102 -4.79 10.82 -11.65
N GLN A 103 -4.98 11.88 -12.44
CA GLN A 103 -6.27 12.25 -13.00
C GLN A 103 -6.83 11.17 -13.94
N ALA A 104 -5.99 10.60 -14.80
CA ALA A 104 -6.41 9.55 -15.73
C ALA A 104 -6.87 8.28 -15.00
N MET A 105 -6.11 7.86 -13.97
CA MET A 105 -6.44 6.69 -13.17
C MET A 105 -7.72 6.91 -12.35
N GLU A 106 -7.87 8.08 -11.73
CA GLU A 106 -9.08 8.45 -10.98
C GLU A 106 -10.32 8.48 -11.87
N ALA A 107 -10.24 9.11 -13.05
CA ALA A 107 -11.32 9.13 -14.03
C ALA A 107 -11.67 7.72 -14.56
N ALA A 108 -10.69 6.82 -14.65
CA ALA A 108 -10.89 5.40 -14.95
C ALA A 108 -11.42 4.58 -13.75
N GLY A 109 -11.73 5.23 -12.63
CA GLY A 109 -12.29 4.63 -11.41
C GLY A 109 -11.30 3.72 -10.69
N TRP A 110 -10.00 4.00 -10.78
CA TRP A 110 -8.97 3.37 -9.97
C TRP A 110 -8.71 4.21 -8.72
N GLN A 111 -8.49 3.55 -7.59
CA GLN A 111 -8.25 4.21 -6.31
C GLN A 111 -6.79 4.05 -5.89
N ILE A 112 -6.22 5.09 -5.28
CA ILE A 112 -4.85 5.04 -4.77
C ILE A 112 -4.80 4.07 -3.58
N ALA A 113 -3.81 3.18 -3.56
CA ALA A 113 -3.60 2.29 -2.44
C ALA A 113 -2.99 3.03 -1.24
N ASP A 114 -3.51 2.74 -0.05
CA ASP A 114 -2.95 3.26 1.20
C ASP A 114 -1.49 2.80 1.37
N ASP A 115 -0.73 3.52 2.18
CA ASP A 115 0.59 3.07 2.58
C ASP A 115 0.50 1.88 3.55
N LEU A 116 1.45 0.95 3.42
CA LEU A 116 1.57 -0.18 4.33
C LEU A 116 2.14 0.31 5.67
N THR A 117 1.24 0.49 6.64
CA THR A 117 1.50 0.86 8.03
C THR A 117 0.94 -0.23 8.95
N PHE A 118 1.28 -0.21 10.24
CA PHE A 118 0.66 -1.15 11.20
C PHE A 118 -0.86 -1.04 11.22
N ALA A 119 -1.40 0.19 11.15
CA ALA A 119 -2.83 0.44 11.13
C ALA A 119 -3.50 -0.15 9.88
N SER A 120 -2.94 0.09 8.68
CA SER A 120 -3.51 -0.44 7.44
C SER A 120 -3.31 -1.95 7.30
N ALA A 121 -2.22 -2.52 7.82
CA ALA A 121 -2.02 -3.97 7.90
C ALA A 121 -3.07 -4.64 8.81
N TRP A 122 -3.34 -4.06 9.98
CA TRP A 122 -4.40 -4.54 10.88
C TRP A 122 -5.78 -4.42 10.24
N LYS A 123 -6.06 -3.28 9.58
CA LYS A 123 -7.30 -3.06 8.84
C LYS A 123 -7.49 -4.08 7.71
N ILE A 124 -6.44 -4.44 6.96
CA ILE A 124 -6.50 -5.54 5.99
C ILE A 124 -6.88 -6.84 6.70
N ALA A 125 -6.15 -7.22 7.75
CA ALA A 125 -6.36 -8.48 8.45
C ALA A 125 -7.82 -8.60 8.92
N TYR A 126 -8.32 -7.55 9.58
CA TYR A 126 -9.70 -7.46 10.04
C TYR A 126 -10.72 -7.50 8.89
N SER A 127 -10.51 -6.71 7.83
CA SER A 127 -11.40 -6.68 6.65
C SER A 127 -11.47 -8.02 5.93
N SER A 128 -10.35 -8.76 5.89
CA SER A 128 -10.25 -10.08 5.26
C SER A 128 -10.97 -11.16 6.08
N VAL A 129 -10.82 -11.14 7.41
CA VAL A 129 -11.54 -12.05 8.32
C VAL A 129 -13.05 -11.80 8.25
N LEU A 130 -13.47 -10.53 8.26
CA LEU A 130 -14.89 -10.16 8.22
C LEU A 130 -15.48 -10.08 6.81
N ARG A 131 -14.70 -10.38 5.77
CA ARG A 131 -15.11 -10.30 4.35
C ARG A 131 -15.72 -8.93 3.98
N ARG A 132 -15.21 -7.85 4.57
CA ARG A 132 -15.63 -6.48 4.27
C ARG A 132 -14.81 -5.90 3.13
N SER A 133 -15.43 -5.06 2.29
CA SER A 133 -14.71 -4.28 1.30
C SER A 133 -13.74 -3.31 1.98
N TYR A 134 -12.54 -3.19 1.39
CA TYR A 134 -11.55 -2.17 1.75
C TYR A 134 -10.95 -1.63 0.45
N PRO A 135 -11.61 -0.67 -0.22
CA PRO A 135 -11.25 -0.25 -1.57
C PRO A 135 -9.82 0.27 -1.71
N ASN A 136 -9.26 0.88 -0.66
CA ASN A 136 -7.89 1.44 -0.64
C ASN A 136 -6.84 0.54 0.05
N ALA A 137 -7.06 -0.78 0.15
CA ALA A 137 -6.12 -1.69 0.83
C ALA A 137 -4.66 -1.51 0.36
N PRO A 138 -3.68 -1.42 1.28
CA PRO A 138 -2.29 -1.26 0.88
C PRO A 138 -1.79 -2.49 0.12
N VAL A 139 -0.88 -2.26 -0.82
CA VAL A 139 -0.22 -3.32 -1.57
C VAL A 139 1.21 -3.55 -1.09
N SER A 140 1.68 -4.80 -1.19
CA SER A 140 3.07 -5.14 -0.89
C SER A 140 4.05 -4.30 -1.74
N PRO A 141 5.17 -3.83 -1.14
CA PRO A 141 6.15 -3.02 -1.84
C PRO A 141 6.92 -3.85 -2.87
N LEU A 142 7.03 -3.32 -4.09
CA LEU A 142 7.82 -3.87 -5.17
C LEU A 142 8.86 -2.85 -5.64
N PHE A 143 10.00 -3.36 -6.07
CA PHE A 143 11.19 -2.57 -6.31
C PHE A 143 11.64 -2.63 -7.76
N LEU A 144 11.86 -1.45 -8.35
CA LEU A 144 12.41 -1.24 -9.69
C LEU A 144 13.36 -0.05 -9.63
N PHE A 145 14.40 -0.02 -10.47
CA PHE A 145 15.44 1.04 -10.42
C PHE A 145 16.12 1.20 -9.06
N GLY A 146 16.08 0.17 -8.19
CA GLY A 146 16.59 0.24 -6.83
C GLY A 146 15.72 1.02 -5.83
N LYS A 147 14.48 1.39 -6.20
CA LYS A 147 13.52 2.08 -5.32
C LYS A 147 12.17 1.36 -5.25
N LYS A 148 11.43 1.59 -4.16
CA LYS A 148 10.02 1.20 -4.00
C LYS A 148 9.19 1.86 -5.11
N GLN A 149 8.07 1.27 -5.49
CA GLN A 149 7.08 1.91 -6.37
C GLN A 149 6.71 3.31 -5.87
N ASP A 150 6.53 4.24 -6.80
CA ASP A 150 6.20 5.63 -6.47
C ASP A 150 4.71 5.79 -6.19
N ILE A 151 3.85 5.05 -6.91
CA ILE A 151 2.39 5.08 -6.75
C ILE A 151 1.84 3.68 -7.02
N ALA A 152 0.81 3.28 -6.28
CA ALA A 152 0.04 2.08 -6.54
C ALA A 152 -1.44 2.41 -6.59
N PHE A 153 -2.15 1.83 -7.55
CA PHE A 153 -3.60 1.92 -7.68
C PHE A 153 -4.22 0.54 -7.60
N GLN A 154 -5.49 0.51 -7.21
CA GLN A 154 -6.30 -0.68 -7.19
C GLN A 154 -7.74 -0.40 -7.63
N LYS A 155 -8.41 -1.44 -8.11
CA LYS A 155 -9.83 -1.41 -8.47
C LYS A 155 -10.47 -2.74 -8.06
N GLU A 156 -11.45 -2.67 -7.17
CA GLU A 156 -12.19 -3.84 -6.68
C GLU A 156 -13.14 -4.37 -7.77
N VAL A 157 -13.27 -5.69 -7.88
CA VAL A 157 -14.18 -6.34 -8.83
C VAL A 157 -15.48 -6.71 -8.14
N ASP A 158 -16.62 -6.25 -8.66
CA ASP A 158 -17.97 -6.69 -8.25
C ASP A 158 -18.21 -6.70 -6.73
N ASN A 159 -17.63 -5.71 -6.01
CA ASN A 159 -17.69 -5.60 -4.54
C ASN A 159 -17.14 -6.84 -3.81
N ASN A 160 -16.24 -7.58 -4.46
CA ASN A 160 -15.58 -8.75 -3.92
C ASN A 160 -14.16 -8.38 -3.47
N PRO A 161 -13.88 -8.32 -2.16
CA PRO A 161 -12.58 -7.88 -1.65
C PRO A 161 -11.44 -8.83 -2.00
N ARG A 162 -11.75 -10.05 -2.46
CA ARG A 162 -10.77 -11.09 -2.82
C ARG A 162 -10.26 -10.99 -4.25
N LYS A 163 -10.91 -10.18 -5.10
CA LYS A 163 -10.62 -10.03 -6.52
C LYS A 163 -10.35 -8.58 -6.83
N ARG A 164 -9.11 -8.26 -7.18
CA ARG A 164 -8.67 -6.87 -7.31
C ARG A 164 -7.70 -6.71 -8.46
N HIS A 165 -7.95 -5.69 -9.24
CA HIS A 165 -7.02 -5.17 -10.22
C HIS A 165 -5.98 -4.31 -9.50
N HIS A 166 -4.70 -4.49 -9.80
CA HIS A 166 -3.62 -3.71 -9.22
C HIS A 166 -2.68 -3.20 -10.30
N VAL A 167 -2.26 -1.95 -10.18
CA VAL A 167 -1.17 -1.42 -10.98
C VAL A 167 -0.22 -0.61 -10.13
N ARG A 168 1.08 -0.91 -10.25
CA ARG A 168 2.16 -0.20 -9.57
C ARG A 168 2.96 0.59 -10.60
N PHE A 169 3.25 1.85 -10.31
CA PHE A 169 3.99 2.76 -11.19
C PHE A 169 5.33 3.16 -10.59
N TRP A 170 6.34 3.22 -11.45
CA TRP A 170 7.66 3.75 -11.14
C TRP A 170 8.02 4.86 -12.12
N ARG A 171 8.41 6.02 -11.59
CA ARG A 171 8.98 7.11 -12.39
C ARG A 171 10.32 6.67 -12.95
N VAL A 172 10.47 6.71 -14.27
CA VAL A 172 11.72 6.37 -14.95
C VAL A 172 12.77 7.45 -14.66
N PRO A 173 14.01 7.09 -14.29
CA PRO A 173 15.09 8.06 -14.11
C PRO A 173 15.37 8.86 -15.39
N ARG A 174 15.70 10.16 -15.27
CA ARG A 174 15.86 11.07 -16.43
C ARG A 174 16.84 10.61 -17.52
N LYS A 175 17.87 9.84 -17.14
CA LYS A 175 18.93 9.33 -18.05
C LYS A 175 18.74 7.86 -18.43
N TRP A 176 17.57 7.31 -18.19
CA TRP A 176 17.26 5.93 -18.51
C TRP A 176 16.48 5.82 -19.81
N TYR A 177 16.85 4.81 -20.59
CA TYR A 177 16.14 4.39 -21.79
C TYR A 177 15.71 2.94 -21.61
N LEU A 178 14.53 2.66 -22.13
CA LEU A 178 13.99 1.33 -22.28
C LEU A 178 14.71 0.59 -23.42
N PRO A 179 14.84 -0.76 -23.39
CA PRO A 179 15.23 -1.57 -24.54
C PRO A 179 14.63 -1.06 -25.86
N GLY A 180 15.44 -0.96 -26.92
CA GLY A 180 15.01 -0.34 -28.19
C GLY A 180 15.10 1.19 -28.23
N GLY A 181 15.60 1.84 -27.16
CA GLY A 181 15.82 3.28 -27.12
C GLY A 181 14.58 4.11 -26.75
N TYR A 182 13.48 3.48 -26.34
CA TYR A 182 12.27 4.20 -25.95
C TYR A 182 12.52 5.04 -24.70
N LYS A 183 11.91 6.22 -24.69
CA LYS A 183 11.91 7.12 -23.54
C LYS A 183 10.48 7.28 -23.06
N VAL A 184 10.24 6.93 -21.80
CA VAL A 184 8.93 7.06 -21.16
C VAL A 184 9.04 7.73 -19.81
N ASP A 185 7.95 8.32 -19.32
CA ASP A 185 7.92 8.97 -18.00
C ASP A 185 7.76 7.96 -16.86
N TRP A 186 6.95 6.93 -17.09
CA TRP A 186 6.61 5.90 -16.12
C TRP A 186 6.65 4.52 -16.75
N VAL A 187 7.06 3.54 -15.97
CA VAL A 187 6.80 2.12 -16.23
C VAL A 187 5.88 1.59 -15.15
N ALA A 188 5.12 0.57 -15.49
CA ALA A 188 4.14 -0.02 -14.60
C ALA A 188 4.12 -1.55 -14.70
N SER A 189 3.64 -2.13 -13.62
CA SER A 189 3.30 -3.53 -13.54
C SER A 189 1.83 -3.62 -13.19
N ALA A 190 1.03 -4.07 -14.17
CA ALA A 190 -0.40 -4.30 -14.03
C ALA A 190 -0.63 -5.80 -13.81
N THR A 191 -1.21 -6.16 -12.66
CA THR A 191 -1.47 -7.54 -12.24
C THR A 191 -2.85 -7.68 -11.60
N TYR A 192 -3.53 -8.79 -11.88
CA TYR A 192 -4.81 -9.11 -11.27
C TYR A 192 -4.62 -10.07 -10.11
N ASP A 193 -5.07 -9.71 -8.92
CA ASP A 193 -5.11 -10.62 -7.78
C ASP A 193 -6.42 -11.41 -7.80
N SER A 194 -6.33 -12.71 -8.10
CA SER A 194 -7.44 -13.65 -8.24
C SER A 194 -7.87 -14.33 -6.94
N ALA A 195 -7.01 -14.39 -5.91
CA ALA A 195 -7.35 -14.93 -4.60
C ALA A 195 -6.45 -14.38 -3.47
N VAL A 196 -6.85 -14.54 -2.21
CA VAL A 196 -5.98 -14.40 -1.03
C VAL A 196 -5.54 -15.80 -0.60
N GLY A 197 -4.23 -16.06 -0.57
CA GLY A 197 -3.66 -17.34 -0.16
C GLY A 197 -2.56 -17.19 0.88
N VAL A 198 -2.05 -18.31 1.38
CA VAL A 198 -0.81 -18.36 2.14
C VAL A 198 0.24 -18.99 1.22
N SER A 199 1.35 -18.30 0.99
CA SER A 199 2.44 -18.87 0.20
C SER A 199 2.95 -20.11 0.91
N LEU A 200 2.87 -21.28 0.26
CA LEU A 200 3.41 -22.53 0.81
C LEU A 200 4.95 -22.49 0.96
N PHE A 201 5.63 -21.56 0.29
CA PHE A 201 7.09 -21.40 0.34
C PHE A 201 7.56 -20.51 1.49
N THR A 202 6.76 -19.52 1.93
CA THR A 202 7.16 -18.57 2.98
C THR A 202 6.20 -18.51 4.17
N MET A 203 5.06 -19.23 4.11
CA MET A 203 3.91 -19.13 5.02
C MET A 203 3.38 -17.70 5.24
N GLN A 204 3.73 -16.76 4.35
CA GLN A 204 3.19 -15.40 4.37
C GLN A 204 1.85 -15.38 3.65
N VAL A 205 0.93 -14.51 4.07
CA VAL A 205 -0.30 -14.25 3.31
C VAL A 205 0.09 -13.58 1.99
N THR A 206 -0.10 -14.28 0.87
CA THR A 206 0.17 -13.78 -0.48
C THR A 206 -1.08 -13.88 -1.33
N HIS A 207 -1.39 -12.82 -2.06
CA HIS A 207 -2.46 -12.86 -3.04
C HIS A 207 -2.03 -13.73 -4.24
N SER A 208 -2.92 -14.59 -4.73
CA SER A 208 -2.74 -15.31 -6.00
C SER A 208 -2.95 -14.33 -7.12
N ILE A 209 -1.98 -14.22 -8.03
CA ILE A 209 -2.14 -13.43 -9.26
C ILE A 209 -2.84 -14.31 -10.30
N ASP A 210 -3.72 -13.78 -11.13
CA ASP A 210 -4.25 -14.49 -12.31
C ASP A 210 -3.09 -14.93 -13.20
N ALA A 211 -3.22 -16.12 -13.77
CA ALA A 211 -2.18 -16.68 -14.61
C ALA A 211 -1.91 -15.81 -15.85
N ASN A 212 -2.86 -15.03 -16.35
CA ASN A 212 -2.68 -14.21 -17.55
C ASN A 212 -2.58 -12.71 -17.20
N VAL A 213 -1.36 -12.25 -16.95
CA VAL A 213 -1.05 -10.84 -16.66
C VAL A 213 -1.30 -9.91 -17.84
N ASP A 214 -1.35 -10.42 -19.08
CA ASP A 214 -1.59 -9.61 -20.27
C ASP A 214 -3.06 -9.21 -20.38
N LYS A 215 -3.98 -10.01 -19.85
CA LYS A 215 -5.39 -9.61 -19.68
C LYS A 215 -5.50 -8.37 -18.82
N GLU A 216 -4.73 -8.31 -17.74
CA GLU A 216 -4.73 -7.15 -16.85
C GLU A 216 -4.16 -5.90 -17.52
N ARG A 217 -3.05 -6.03 -18.25
CA ARG A 217 -2.50 -4.95 -19.08
C ARG A 217 -3.56 -4.40 -20.05
N ASN A 218 -4.26 -5.30 -20.75
CA ASN A 218 -5.28 -4.91 -21.71
C ASN A 218 -6.52 -4.30 -21.02
N PHE A 219 -6.87 -4.79 -19.83
CA PHE A 219 -7.91 -4.21 -19.01
C PHE A 219 -7.57 -2.77 -18.60
N LEU A 220 -6.33 -2.52 -18.14
CA LEU A 220 -5.87 -1.17 -17.82
C LEU A 220 -6.00 -0.23 -19.03
N VAL A 221 -5.52 -0.64 -20.21
CA VAL A 221 -5.67 0.14 -21.46
C VAL A 221 -7.14 0.47 -21.72
N LYS A 222 -8.01 -0.55 -21.64
CA LYS A 222 -9.45 -0.38 -21.87
C LYS A 222 -10.06 0.61 -20.88
N THR A 223 -9.74 0.52 -19.59
CA THR A 223 -10.28 1.47 -18.59
C THR A 223 -9.86 2.92 -18.85
N LEU A 224 -8.64 3.15 -19.33
CA LEU A 224 -8.16 4.48 -19.69
C LEU A 224 -8.84 5.00 -20.97
N GLN A 225 -9.09 4.11 -21.94
CA GLN A 225 -9.81 4.43 -23.17
C GLN A 225 -11.28 4.75 -22.90
N ASP A 226 -11.98 3.92 -22.12
CA ASP A 226 -13.38 4.10 -21.74
C ASP A 226 -13.59 5.41 -20.95
N ALA A 227 -12.60 5.80 -20.14
CA ALA A 227 -12.59 7.07 -19.42
C ALA A 227 -12.25 8.29 -20.30
N GLY A 228 -11.89 8.11 -21.57
CA GLY A 228 -11.49 9.20 -22.47
C GLY A 228 -10.14 9.85 -22.12
N THR A 229 -9.32 9.20 -21.29
CA THR A 229 -8.05 9.75 -20.78
C THR A 229 -6.82 9.27 -21.56
N LEU A 230 -7.01 8.26 -22.42
CA LEU A 230 -6.00 7.73 -23.33
C LEU A 230 -6.02 8.50 -24.66
N ARG A 231 -4.90 9.13 -25.03
CA ARG A 231 -4.74 9.77 -26.34
C ARG A 231 -4.40 8.75 -27.43
N THR A 232 -3.39 7.94 -27.15
CA THR A 232 -2.98 6.82 -28.01
C THR A 232 -2.29 5.76 -27.17
N SER A 233 -2.27 4.53 -27.67
CA SER A 233 -1.49 3.44 -27.09
C SER A 233 -0.74 2.70 -28.18
N THR A 234 0.54 2.47 -27.98
CA THR A 234 1.38 1.66 -28.88
C THR A 234 1.80 0.39 -28.15
N ARG A 235 1.51 -0.75 -28.76
CA ARG A 235 1.98 -2.05 -28.29
C ARG A 235 3.32 -2.38 -28.95
N ILE A 236 4.32 -2.66 -28.14
CA ILE A 236 5.62 -3.17 -28.57
C ILE A 236 5.61 -4.68 -28.28
N GLU A 237 5.42 -5.46 -29.33
CA GLU A 237 5.50 -6.92 -29.26
C GLU A 237 6.93 -7.37 -28.98
N HIS A 238 7.06 -8.49 -28.27
CA HIS A 238 8.36 -9.10 -27.94
C HIS A 238 9.35 -8.12 -27.27
N TYR A 239 8.83 -7.17 -26.50
CA TYR A 239 9.65 -6.21 -25.75
C TYR A 239 10.56 -6.93 -24.75
N PHE A 240 10.03 -7.96 -24.11
CA PHE A 240 10.76 -9.09 -23.57
C PHE A 240 10.28 -10.37 -24.27
N ASN A 241 11.05 -11.46 -24.14
CA ASN A 241 10.56 -12.76 -24.55
C ASN A 241 9.33 -13.12 -23.71
N GLY A 242 8.32 -13.75 -24.34
CA GLY A 242 7.22 -14.36 -23.59
C GLY A 242 7.75 -15.50 -22.72
N TYR A 243 7.16 -15.68 -21.54
CA TYR A 243 7.57 -16.72 -20.62
C TYR A 243 6.43 -17.13 -19.69
N GLU A 244 6.56 -18.33 -19.16
CA GLU A 244 5.72 -18.89 -18.11
C GLU A 244 6.58 -19.15 -16.88
N THR A 245 6.17 -18.64 -15.72
CA THR A 245 6.99 -18.71 -14.52
C THR A 245 6.15 -18.61 -13.25
N ARG A 246 6.82 -18.65 -12.10
CA ARG A 246 6.21 -18.34 -10.80
C ARG A 246 6.71 -16.99 -10.28
N ASN A 247 5.84 -16.25 -9.61
CA ASN A 247 6.23 -15.05 -8.86
C ASN A 247 6.85 -15.40 -7.50
N GLY A 248 7.35 -14.40 -6.76
CA GLY A 248 7.94 -14.60 -5.43
C GLY A 248 7.00 -15.21 -4.38
N GLY A 249 5.68 -15.23 -4.63
CA GLY A 249 4.69 -15.92 -3.79
C GLY A 249 4.47 -17.39 -4.16
N GLY A 250 5.03 -17.87 -5.28
CA GLY A 250 4.88 -19.23 -5.80
C GLY A 250 3.77 -19.40 -6.84
N HIS A 251 3.11 -18.32 -7.24
CA HIS A 251 1.95 -18.32 -8.16
C HIS A 251 2.39 -18.28 -9.61
N GLN A 252 1.80 -19.14 -10.43
CA GLN A 252 2.13 -19.28 -11.85
C GLN A 252 1.50 -18.15 -12.66
N TYR A 253 2.26 -17.62 -13.62
CA TYR A 253 1.74 -16.70 -14.62
C TYR A 253 2.45 -16.85 -15.97
N VAL A 254 1.77 -16.45 -17.02
CA VAL A 254 2.19 -16.41 -18.42
C VAL A 254 2.08 -14.99 -18.95
N THR A 255 3.07 -14.57 -19.73
CA THR A 255 3.04 -13.31 -20.47
C THR A 255 3.57 -13.50 -21.89
N ASP A 256 3.01 -12.75 -22.83
CA ASP A 256 3.48 -12.58 -24.21
C ASP A 256 4.75 -11.72 -24.29
N GLY A 257 5.18 -11.11 -23.18
CA GLY A 257 6.38 -10.29 -23.09
C GLY A 257 6.25 -8.90 -23.75
N SER A 258 5.06 -8.53 -24.23
CA SER A 258 4.83 -7.24 -24.88
C SER A 258 4.66 -6.12 -23.85
N LEU A 259 5.13 -4.93 -24.22
CA LEU A 259 4.92 -3.70 -23.45
C LEU A 259 3.90 -2.82 -24.18
N VAL A 260 2.92 -2.27 -23.46
CA VAL A 260 2.08 -1.21 -24.02
C VAL A 260 2.52 0.13 -23.45
N ILE A 261 2.82 1.09 -24.33
CA ILE A 261 3.09 2.49 -24.00
C ILE A 261 1.82 3.28 -24.27
N ALA A 262 1.28 3.93 -23.23
CA ALA A 262 0.12 4.80 -23.30
C ALA A 262 0.52 6.27 -23.20
N ASP A 263 0.07 7.07 -24.16
CA ASP A 263 0.14 8.53 -24.09
C ASP A 263 -1.16 9.03 -23.46
N LEU A 264 -1.04 9.70 -22.31
CA LEU A 264 -2.21 10.30 -21.66
C LEU A 264 -2.61 11.59 -22.38
N GLN A 265 -3.90 11.94 -22.29
CA GLN A 265 -4.36 13.25 -22.71
C GLN A 265 -3.59 14.35 -21.97
N HIS A 266 -3.24 15.42 -22.68
CA HIS A 266 -2.61 16.58 -22.06
C HIS A 266 -3.58 17.22 -21.07
N GLU A 267 -3.04 17.84 -20.03
CA GLU A 267 -3.82 18.66 -19.11
C GLU A 267 -4.62 19.68 -19.95
N SER A 268 -5.93 19.53 -20.00
CA SER A 268 -6.80 20.59 -20.49
C SER A 268 -6.61 21.74 -19.51
N THR A 269 -5.86 22.76 -19.92
CA THR A 269 -5.87 24.05 -19.26
C THR A 269 -7.24 24.70 -19.49
N THR A 270 -8.26 24.15 -18.86
CA THR A 270 -9.48 24.91 -18.60
C THR A 270 -9.05 25.99 -17.60
N ARG A 271 -8.97 27.23 -18.06
CA ARG A 271 -8.87 28.43 -17.22
C ARG A 271 -10.13 28.49 -16.33
N ALA A 272 -10.11 27.77 -15.23
CA ALA A 272 -11.01 27.91 -14.08
C ALA A 272 -10.59 26.89 -13.03
N ASP A 273 -9.47 27.12 -12.33
CA ASP A 273 -9.45 26.89 -10.89
C ASP A 273 -8.16 27.42 -10.25
N THR A 274 -8.23 28.66 -9.78
CA THR A 274 -7.38 29.17 -8.69
C THR A 274 -8.07 29.03 -7.33
N GLY A 275 -9.08 28.15 -7.20
CA GLY A 275 -9.86 27.99 -5.95
C GLY A 275 -9.60 26.71 -5.16
N ALA A 276 -9.23 25.60 -5.81
CA ALA A 276 -9.24 24.29 -5.16
C ALA A 276 -7.85 23.82 -4.69
N GLN A 277 -7.24 24.50 -3.71
CA GLN A 277 -6.12 23.90 -2.98
C GLN A 277 -5.88 24.45 -1.57
N HIS A 278 -6.94 24.66 -0.80
CA HIS A 278 -6.88 24.59 0.67
C HIS A 278 -8.23 24.10 1.17
N ALA A 279 -8.38 22.79 1.41
CA ALA A 279 -9.43 22.33 2.31
C ALA A 279 -9.13 22.97 3.66
N ASN A 280 -9.94 23.97 4.03
CA ASN A 280 -9.69 24.79 5.20
C ASN A 280 -9.84 23.89 6.44
N LEU A 281 -8.78 23.77 7.25
CA LEU A 281 -8.77 23.00 8.49
C LEU A 281 -9.92 23.43 9.42
N ASP A 282 -10.28 24.72 9.36
CA ASP A 282 -11.40 25.29 10.09
C ASP A 282 -12.74 24.63 9.72
N THR A 283 -12.96 24.25 8.45
CA THR A 283 -14.22 23.64 7.99
C THR A 283 -14.38 22.22 8.52
N ILE A 284 -13.30 21.44 8.51
CA ILE A 284 -13.29 20.06 9.02
C ILE A 284 -13.44 20.07 10.55
N GLN A 285 -12.81 21.04 11.22
CA GLN A 285 -12.91 21.23 12.66
C GLN A 285 -14.33 21.64 13.08
N GLN A 286 -15.00 22.49 12.31
CA GLN A 286 -16.37 22.90 12.57
C GLN A 286 -17.38 21.75 12.39
N GLU A 287 -17.16 20.88 11.39
CA GLU A 287 -18.02 19.70 11.19
C GLU A 287 -17.88 18.68 12.32
N ILE A 288 -16.65 18.43 12.79
CA ILE A 288 -16.40 17.53 13.92
C ILE A 288 -17.02 18.10 15.22
N TYR A 289 -16.90 19.42 15.44
CA TYR A 289 -17.52 20.12 16.58
C TYR A 289 -19.05 19.99 16.58
N ASN A 290 -19.68 20.20 15.43
CA ASN A 290 -21.14 20.10 15.29
C ASN A 290 -21.64 18.66 15.46
N LEU A 291 -20.86 17.66 15.05
CA LEU A 291 -21.17 16.24 15.22
C LEU A 291 -21.05 15.79 16.68
N ALA A 292 -20.05 16.29 17.41
CA ALA A 292 -19.87 15.99 18.84
C ALA A 292 -20.95 16.62 19.73
N LEU A 293 -21.36 17.86 19.42
CA LEU A 293 -22.45 18.56 20.12
C LEU A 293 -23.83 17.94 19.85
N ALA A 294 -24.04 17.34 18.68
CA ALA A 294 -25.33 16.75 18.32
C ALA A 294 -25.62 15.41 19.04
N GLN A 295 -24.68 14.84 19.81
CA GLN A 295 -24.79 13.50 20.39
C GLN A 295 -24.50 13.38 21.90
N SER A 296 -24.31 14.47 22.65
CA SER A 296 -23.94 14.39 24.08
C SER A 296 -25.09 14.72 25.07
N ASP A 297 -25.23 13.88 26.09
CA ASP A 297 -26.06 14.10 27.30
C ASP A 297 -25.39 15.14 28.22
N PRO A 298 -26.10 15.91 29.08
CA PRO A 298 -25.55 17.07 29.81
C PRO A 298 -24.32 16.78 30.68
N ILE A 299 -24.20 15.54 31.20
CA ILE A 299 -23.07 15.08 32.03
C ILE A 299 -21.79 14.97 31.20
N HIS A 300 -21.90 14.67 29.90
CA HIS A 300 -20.78 14.52 28.97
C HIS A 300 -20.37 15.83 28.31
N LYS A 301 -21.21 16.86 28.39
CA LYS A 301 -20.92 18.18 27.82
C LYS A 301 -19.79 18.90 28.56
N GLU A 302 -19.75 18.85 29.88
CA GLU A 302 -18.66 19.50 30.65
C GLU A 302 -17.30 18.84 30.43
N GLN A 303 -17.27 17.51 30.25
CA GLN A 303 -16.04 16.79 29.91
C GLN A 303 -15.62 17.02 28.46
N ALA A 304 -16.58 17.11 27.53
CA ALA A 304 -16.31 17.48 26.14
C ALA A 304 -15.77 18.91 26.05
N ASP A 305 -16.38 19.87 26.74
CA ASP A 305 -15.98 21.28 26.75
C ASP A 305 -14.54 21.44 27.29
N LYS A 306 -14.18 20.76 28.39
CA LYS A 306 -12.80 20.77 28.92
C LYS A 306 -11.76 20.24 27.93
N ILE A 307 -12.10 19.22 27.15
CA ILE A 307 -11.18 18.63 26.18
C ILE A 307 -11.09 19.50 24.92
N ILE A 308 -12.20 20.14 24.53
CA ILE A 308 -12.24 21.11 23.43
C ILE A 308 -11.39 22.34 23.76
N ASP A 309 -11.49 22.88 24.98
CA ASP A 309 -10.66 24.00 25.44
C ASP A 309 -9.17 23.64 25.42
N GLN A 310 -8.84 22.42 25.86
CA GLN A 310 -7.46 21.93 25.85
C GLN A 310 -6.92 21.76 24.42
N MET A 311 -7.75 21.26 23.49
CA MET A 311 -7.40 21.15 22.07
C MET A 311 -7.21 22.52 21.41
N GLN A 312 -8.06 23.50 21.71
CA GLN A 312 -7.93 24.85 21.18
C GLN A 312 -6.65 25.55 21.66
N GLN A 313 -6.26 25.32 22.91
CA GLN A 313 -5.04 25.89 23.48
C GLN A 313 -3.77 25.28 22.86
N GLU A 314 -3.73 23.96 22.66
CA GLU A 314 -2.62 23.29 21.96
C GLU A 314 -2.53 23.75 20.49
N LEU A 315 -3.65 24.00 19.82
CA LEU A 315 -3.68 24.50 18.43
C LEU A 315 -3.14 25.93 18.31
N GLU A 316 -3.44 26.80 19.27
CA GLU A 316 -2.92 28.17 19.31
C GLU A 316 -1.42 28.20 19.64
N ASP A 317 -0.92 27.31 20.48
CA ASP A 317 0.52 27.16 20.74
C ASP A 317 1.27 26.68 19.48
N VAL A 318 0.65 25.78 18.71
CA VAL A 318 1.12 25.36 17.39
C VAL A 318 1.10 26.51 16.39
N ARG A 319 0.06 27.36 16.41
CA ARG A 319 -0.09 28.51 15.50
C ARG A 319 0.93 29.61 15.80
N ARG A 320 1.32 29.79 17.06
CA ARG A 320 2.39 30.72 17.48
C ARG A 320 3.78 30.22 17.12
N ALA A 321 3.98 28.92 16.95
CA ALA A 321 5.26 28.32 16.57
C ALA A 321 5.56 28.47 15.06
N LYS A 322 5.75 29.71 14.59
CA LYS A 322 6.17 29.97 13.19
C LYS A 322 7.70 29.93 13.01
N GLU A 323 8.10 29.17 11.98
CA GLU A 323 9.30 29.33 11.14
C GLU A 323 10.68 28.79 11.58
N THR A 324 10.78 27.51 11.94
CA THR A 324 12.02 26.75 11.64
C THR A 324 11.73 25.32 11.21
N ASN A 325 12.60 24.75 10.36
CA ASN A 325 12.46 23.44 9.70
C ASN A 325 12.36 22.22 10.66
N ARG A 326 12.46 22.46 11.98
CA ARG A 326 12.18 21.51 13.07
C ARG A 326 10.68 21.37 13.37
N SER A 327 9.84 22.20 12.74
CA SER A 327 8.40 22.31 13.02
C SER A 327 7.52 21.26 12.33
N ARG A 328 7.91 20.68 11.19
CA ARG A 328 7.02 19.77 10.44
C ARG A 328 6.87 18.37 11.05
N GLU A 329 7.93 17.81 11.62
CA GLU A 329 7.85 16.52 12.34
C GLU A 329 7.12 16.68 13.66
N LYS A 330 7.40 17.77 14.40
CA LYS A 330 6.71 18.11 15.65
C LYS A 330 5.22 18.36 15.41
N LEU A 331 4.87 19.08 14.34
CA LEU A 331 3.49 19.31 13.90
C LEU A 331 2.77 18.01 13.52
N ALA A 332 3.43 17.10 12.81
CA ALA A 332 2.86 15.80 12.46
C ALA A 332 2.63 14.91 13.69
N GLN A 333 3.54 14.97 14.68
CA GLN A 333 3.43 14.25 15.94
C GLN A 333 2.31 14.82 16.83
N GLU A 334 2.23 16.14 16.95
CA GLU A 334 1.20 16.82 17.75
C GLU A 334 -0.19 16.68 17.09
N THR A 335 -0.28 16.71 15.76
CA THR A 335 -1.54 16.42 15.03
C THR A 335 -2.00 14.97 15.24
N MET A 336 -1.05 14.03 15.28
CA MET A 336 -1.33 12.62 15.53
C MET A 336 -1.79 12.39 16.97
N ASP A 337 -1.19 13.07 17.95
CA ASP A 337 -1.61 12.99 19.35
C ASP A 337 -3.01 13.57 19.56
N VAL A 338 -3.36 14.67 18.89
CA VAL A 338 -4.72 15.24 18.90
C VAL A 338 -5.73 14.27 18.30
N LEU A 339 -5.40 13.61 17.18
CA LEU A 339 -6.28 12.61 16.55
C LEU A 339 -6.45 11.36 17.43
N ILE A 340 -5.37 10.90 18.10
CA ILE A 340 -5.43 9.76 19.01
C ILE A 340 -6.30 10.09 20.23
N LYS A 341 -6.15 11.28 20.81
CA LYS A 341 -6.99 11.75 21.93
C LYS A 341 -8.46 11.93 21.52
N ALA A 342 -8.74 12.42 20.31
CA ALA A 342 -10.10 12.53 19.78
C ALA A 342 -10.76 11.16 19.58
N VAL A 343 -10.01 10.16 19.10
CA VAL A 343 -10.49 8.78 18.96
C VAL A 343 -10.70 8.12 20.33
N GLN A 344 -9.82 8.38 21.29
CA GLN A 344 -9.98 7.90 22.68
C GLN A 344 -11.17 8.56 23.37
N LEU A 345 -11.44 9.84 23.10
CA LEU A 345 -12.61 10.56 23.59
C LEU A 345 -13.91 10.00 22.97
N MET A 346 -13.93 9.77 21.65
CA MET A 346 -15.08 9.12 20.99
C MET A 346 -15.33 7.70 21.51
N ALA A 347 -14.27 6.95 21.85
CA ALA A 347 -14.39 5.63 22.45
C ALA A 347 -14.82 5.66 23.93
N ALA A 348 -14.46 6.71 24.68
CA ALA A 348 -14.85 6.89 26.08
C ALA A 348 -16.29 7.42 26.23
N LEU A 349 -16.78 8.17 25.24
CA LEU A 349 -18.14 8.71 25.22
C LEU A 349 -19.21 7.72 24.76
N ASP A 350 -18.83 6.57 24.20
CA ASP A 350 -19.78 5.68 23.51
C ASP A 350 -19.79 4.24 24.02
N GLN A 351 -20.44 4.01 25.17
CA GLN A 351 -20.87 2.66 25.56
C GLN A 351 -22.29 2.30 25.10
N ASN A 352 -23.04 3.19 24.42
CA ASN A 352 -24.47 2.95 24.14
C ASN A 352 -24.92 3.18 22.68
N ALA A 353 -24.24 3.97 21.86
CA ALA A 353 -24.58 4.20 20.45
C ALA A 353 -24.24 3.00 19.54
N SER A 354 -23.39 2.08 19.98
CA SER A 354 -23.15 0.80 19.27
C SER A 354 -24.44 -0.01 19.02
N GLN A 355 -25.44 0.08 19.90
CA GLN A 355 -26.68 -0.70 19.75
C GLN A 355 -27.74 0.08 18.96
N THR A 356 -27.88 1.37 19.20
CA THR A 356 -28.81 2.23 18.46
C THR A 356 -28.40 2.40 16.99
N TYR A 357 -27.10 2.43 16.69
CA TYR A 357 -26.59 2.51 15.33
C TYR A 357 -26.82 1.21 14.55
N ARG A 358 -26.69 0.05 15.21
CA ARG A 358 -27.06 -1.26 14.61
C ARG A 358 -28.56 -1.33 14.34
N ALA A 359 -29.40 -0.97 15.31
CA ALA A 359 -30.86 -0.98 15.15
C ALA A 359 -31.34 0.00 14.04
N LYS A 360 -30.73 1.19 13.93
CA LYS A 360 -31.03 2.14 12.85
C LYS A 360 -30.54 1.66 11.49
N MET A 361 -29.39 1.00 11.42
CA MET A 361 -28.88 0.41 10.18
C MET A 361 -29.76 -0.75 9.71
N ASP A 362 -30.19 -1.62 10.61
CA ASP A 362 -31.06 -2.75 10.29
C ASP A 362 -32.44 -2.27 9.82
N ALA A 363 -33.03 -1.27 10.48
CA ALA A 363 -34.30 -0.67 10.06
C ALA A 363 -34.21 0.05 8.71
N ARG A 364 -33.08 0.71 8.42
CA ARG A 364 -32.83 1.42 7.15
C ARG A 364 -32.55 0.44 6.01
N TRP A 365 -31.95 -0.71 6.32
CA TRP A 365 -31.71 -1.81 5.39
C TRP A 365 -33.01 -2.52 4.99
N GLU A 366 -33.92 -2.75 5.95
CA GLU A 366 -35.26 -3.29 5.67
C GLU A 366 -36.14 -2.34 4.84
N GLN A 367 -36.05 -1.04 5.11
CA GLN A 367 -36.80 -0.02 4.35
C GLN A 367 -36.30 0.10 2.90
N HIS A 368 -35.00 -0.09 2.69
CA HIS A 368 -34.39 -0.08 1.37
C HIS A 368 -34.73 -1.34 0.55
N TRP A 369 -34.84 -2.51 1.19
CA TRP A 369 -35.24 -3.76 0.51
C TRP A 369 -36.71 -3.73 0.08
N LYS A 370 -37.62 -3.25 0.94
CA LYS A 370 -39.05 -3.11 0.59
C LYS A 370 -39.29 -2.14 -0.57
N HIS A 371 -38.48 -1.10 -0.70
CA HIS A 371 -38.58 -0.16 -1.82
C HIS A 371 -38.09 -0.79 -3.14
N HIS A 372 -37.02 -1.60 -3.07
CA HIS A 372 -36.44 -2.27 -4.23
C HIS A 372 -37.27 -3.47 -4.74
N GLU A 373 -38.01 -4.17 -3.87
CA GLU A 373 -38.91 -5.26 -4.26
C GLU A 373 -40.19 -4.76 -4.96
N ALA A 374 -40.71 -3.60 -4.55
CA ALA A 374 -41.85 -2.94 -5.19
C ALA A 374 -41.54 -2.46 -6.62
N GLU A 375 -40.34 -1.91 -6.84
CA GLU A 375 -39.88 -1.48 -8.18
C GLU A 375 -39.52 -2.65 -9.10
N LYS A 376 -39.05 -3.78 -8.55
CA LYS A 376 -38.64 -4.94 -9.36
C LYS A 376 -39.80 -5.82 -9.83
N TYR A 377 -40.95 -5.80 -9.15
CA TYR A 377 -42.14 -6.60 -9.52
C TYR A 377 -43.36 -5.78 -9.96
N GLY A 378 -43.25 -4.44 -10.05
CA GLY A 378 -44.30 -3.60 -10.63
C GLY A 378 -45.62 -3.59 -9.85
N LEU A 379 -45.57 -3.74 -8.52
CA LEU A 379 -46.71 -3.51 -7.64
C LEU A 379 -46.49 -2.20 -6.89
N LYS A 380 -47.30 -1.19 -7.24
CA LYS A 380 -47.50 0.00 -6.40
C LYS A 380 -48.31 -0.36 -5.17
#